data_AF-A0A9P7FSJ3-F1
#
_entry.id   AF-A0A9P7FSJ3-F1
#
_cell.length_a   1.000
_cell.length_b   1.000
_cell.length_c   1.000
_cell.angle_alpha   90.00
_cell.angle_beta   90.00
_cell.angle_gamma   90.00
#
_symmetry.space_group_name_H-M   'P 1'
#
loop_
_entity.id
_entity.type
_entity.pdbx_description
1 polymer ?
#
loop_
_entity_poly.entity_id
_entity_poly.type
_entity_poly.pdbx_seq_one_letter_code
_entity_poly.pdbx_strand_id
1 'polypeptide(L)'
;MPKLPCHDPNCPQTFKSVHGQTYHYRTVHINSNRHQQVPEQATHPNVPEDLVIQPPDVNVELQGNEDDPLRAGATKTIHPGLNGMPCDELGNPVGLDTPPPPCAPPTDNNWAPYTTETQFCTADFLYHQVQMSATNIDQLFELWSQSMATCNEGSPFSSHTDMYQAIDATHLGDAPWKCFSTTYNGEISPDDPSWKSATYEVWYHDPDVILSNMLENPDYRGQFNYAPYLRRDSNGQRTWSDFMSGNFVWKHVDAIMAENINNQDAMYCPIILGSDKTTVSVATGHVEYHPLYMSLCNVHNSVRRAHRNAVVPIGFLAIPKSMFNTLMSKHF
;
A
#
# COMPACT_ATOMS: atom_id res chain seq x y z
N MET A 1 -0.42 -27.94 -29.80
CA MET A 1 -1.68 -27.27 -29.41
C MET A 1 -1.91 -26.10 -30.35
N PRO A 2 -3.10 -25.95 -30.95
CA PRO A 2 -3.41 -24.83 -31.84
C PRO A 2 -3.32 -23.50 -31.08
N LYS A 3 -2.64 -22.51 -31.68
CA LYS A 3 -2.53 -21.15 -31.11
C LYS A 3 -3.68 -20.29 -31.62
N LEU A 4 -4.26 -19.47 -30.74
CA LEU A 4 -5.36 -18.56 -31.04
C LEU A 4 -4.81 -17.24 -31.60
N PRO A 5 -5.20 -16.79 -32.81
CA PRO A 5 -4.77 -15.50 -33.34
C PRO A 5 -5.44 -14.33 -32.61
N CYS A 6 -4.80 -13.16 -32.53
CA CYS A 6 -5.42 -11.95 -31.98
C CYS A 6 -6.77 -11.64 -32.65
N HIS A 7 -7.70 -10.99 -31.93
CA HIS A 7 -8.98 -10.56 -32.49
C HIS A 7 -8.85 -9.39 -33.48
N ASP A 8 -7.73 -8.64 -33.45
CA ASP A 8 -7.43 -7.65 -34.48
C ASP A 8 -6.81 -8.35 -35.71
N PRO A 9 -7.45 -8.29 -36.89
CA PRO A 9 -6.96 -8.96 -38.09
C PRO A 9 -5.60 -8.43 -38.59
N ASN A 10 -5.14 -7.26 -38.13
CA ASN A 10 -3.83 -6.71 -38.47
C ASN A 10 -2.74 -7.04 -37.45
N CYS A 11 -3.06 -7.79 -36.39
CA CYS A 11 -2.10 -8.15 -35.34
C CYS A 11 -1.53 -9.57 -35.55
N PRO A 12 -0.21 -9.73 -35.72
CA PRO A 12 0.40 -11.04 -36.01
C PRO A 12 0.53 -11.95 -34.77
N GLN A 13 0.06 -11.53 -33.60
CA GLN A 13 0.26 -12.25 -32.34
C GLN A 13 -0.67 -13.46 -32.18
N THR A 14 -0.14 -14.54 -31.58
CA THR A 14 -0.87 -15.79 -31.34
C THR A 14 -0.66 -16.32 -29.93
N PHE A 15 -1.70 -16.88 -29.32
CA PHE A 15 -1.75 -17.18 -27.88
C PHE A 15 -2.07 -18.65 -27.59
N LYS A 16 -1.56 -19.16 -26.48
CA LYS A 16 -1.83 -20.53 -26.00
C LYS A 16 -3.11 -20.64 -25.17
N SER A 17 -3.69 -19.52 -24.73
CA SER A 17 -4.91 -19.47 -23.92
C SER A 17 -5.79 -18.29 -24.31
N VAL A 18 -7.11 -18.43 -24.11
CA VAL A 18 -8.10 -17.37 -24.33
C VAL A 18 -7.83 -16.17 -23.42
N HIS A 19 -7.34 -16.42 -22.20
CA HIS A 19 -6.98 -15.37 -21.26
C HIS A 19 -5.83 -14.48 -21.80
N GLY A 20 -4.76 -15.08 -22.33
CA GLY A 20 -3.64 -14.33 -22.91
C GLY A 20 -4.04 -13.54 -24.16
N GLN A 21 -4.90 -14.12 -24.99
CA GLN A 21 -5.47 -13.46 -26.18
C GLN A 21 -6.34 -12.25 -25.79
N THR A 22 -7.20 -12.42 -24.78
CA THR A 22 -8.11 -11.37 -24.30
C THR A 22 -7.36 -10.23 -23.64
N TYR A 23 -6.35 -10.55 -22.82
CA TYR A 23 -5.51 -9.55 -22.17
C TYR A 23 -4.77 -8.72 -23.22
N HIS A 24 -4.07 -9.36 -24.15
CA HIS A 24 -3.38 -8.68 -25.23
C HIS A 24 -4.33 -7.79 -26.05
N TYR A 25 -5.51 -8.29 -26.43
CA TYR A 25 -6.47 -7.51 -27.19
C TYR A 25 -6.99 -6.27 -26.43
N ARG A 26 -7.27 -6.42 -25.13
CA ARG A 26 -7.71 -5.30 -24.29
C ARG A 26 -6.62 -4.28 -24.05
N THR A 27 -5.37 -4.69 -23.92
CA THR A 27 -4.25 -3.79 -23.63
C THR A 27 -3.72 -3.09 -24.89
N VAL A 28 -3.72 -3.77 -26.04
CA VAL A 28 -3.06 -3.28 -27.26
C VAL A 28 -4.04 -2.70 -28.29
N HIS A 29 -5.27 -3.22 -28.35
CA HIS A 29 -6.23 -2.87 -29.42
C HIS A 29 -7.48 -2.13 -28.91
N ILE A 30 -7.87 -2.32 -27.65
CA ILE A 30 -8.94 -1.55 -27.01
C ILE A 30 -8.33 -0.48 -26.11
N ASN A 31 -8.05 0.69 -26.68
CA ASN A 31 -7.83 1.87 -25.86
C ASN A 31 -9.21 2.43 -25.47
N SER A 32 -9.77 1.99 -24.34
CA SER A 32 -11.09 2.44 -23.89
C SER A 32 -11.17 2.66 -22.38
N ASN A 33 -10.39 3.62 -21.89
CA ASN A 33 -10.89 4.53 -20.84
C ASN A 33 -11.88 5.54 -21.45
N ARG A 34 -12.90 5.05 -22.19
CA ARG A 34 -14.07 5.86 -22.52
C ARG A 34 -15.08 5.59 -21.41
N HIS A 35 -15.16 6.53 -20.47
CA HIS A 35 -16.21 6.59 -19.46
C HIS A 35 -17.58 6.37 -20.13
N GLN A 36 -18.16 5.19 -19.96
CA GLN A 36 -19.61 5.07 -20.02
C GLN A 36 -20.13 5.68 -18.73
N GLN A 37 -20.82 6.83 -18.86
CA GLN A 37 -21.53 7.46 -17.76
C GLN A 37 -22.50 6.45 -17.15
N VAL A 38 -22.25 6.08 -15.90
CA VAL A 38 -23.21 5.37 -15.05
C VAL A 38 -24.18 6.43 -14.48
N PRO A 39 -25.49 6.15 -14.37
CA PRO A 39 -26.46 7.13 -13.89
C PRO A 39 -26.17 7.57 -12.45
N GLU A 40 -26.46 8.83 -12.22
CA GLU A 40 -26.30 9.59 -10.99
C GLU A 40 -27.05 8.98 -9.78
N GLN A 41 -26.43 9.16 -8.60
CA GLN A 41 -26.97 9.08 -7.23
C GLN A 41 -26.78 7.79 -6.40
N ALA A 42 -25.90 7.91 -5.41
CA ALA A 42 -26.33 7.92 -4.01
C ALA A 42 -25.53 9.00 -3.25
N THR A 43 -26.21 9.85 -2.49
CA THR A 43 -25.62 10.92 -1.69
C THR A 43 -24.72 10.34 -0.60
N HIS A 44 -23.41 10.57 -0.71
CA HIS A 44 -22.44 10.31 0.36
C HIS A 44 -22.60 11.35 1.50
N PRO A 45 -22.30 10.99 2.76
CA PRO A 45 -22.27 11.95 3.86
C PRO A 45 -21.26 13.07 3.56
N ASN A 46 -21.60 14.30 3.97
CA ASN A 46 -20.83 15.53 3.76
C ASN A 46 -19.38 15.38 4.25
N VAL A 47 -18.46 15.04 3.36
CA VAL A 47 -17.02 15.26 3.54
C VAL A 47 -16.76 16.70 3.08
N PRO A 48 -16.05 17.54 3.85
CA PRO A 48 -15.63 18.85 3.39
C PRO A 48 -15.00 18.76 2.00
N GLU A 49 -15.48 19.58 1.06
CA GLU A 49 -15.11 19.54 -0.37
C GLU A 49 -13.58 19.66 -0.57
N ASP A 50 -12.90 20.27 0.40
CA ASP A 50 -11.43 20.45 0.45
C ASP A 50 -10.64 19.17 0.75
N LEU A 51 -11.27 18.09 1.21
CA LEU A 51 -10.63 16.79 1.50
C LEU A 51 -10.76 15.77 0.36
N VAL A 52 -11.58 16.08 -0.66
CA VAL A 52 -11.81 15.19 -1.80
C VAL A 52 -10.90 15.62 -2.95
N ILE A 53 -9.77 14.94 -3.12
CA ILE A 53 -8.95 15.09 -4.32
C ILE A 53 -9.73 14.43 -5.48
N GLN A 54 -10.41 15.23 -6.30
CA GLN A 54 -10.99 14.71 -7.54
C GLN A 54 -9.86 14.19 -8.45
N PRO A 55 -10.05 13.05 -9.14
CA PRO A 55 -9.07 12.59 -10.12
C PRO A 55 -8.92 13.68 -11.19
N PRO A 56 -7.68 14.04 -11.58
CA PRO A 56 -7.50 15.04 -12.63
C PRO A 56 -8.06 14.51 -13.94
N ASP A 57 -9.04 15.21 -14.51
CA ASP A 57 -9.50 15.05 -15.90
C ASP A 57 -8.41 15.57 -16.86
N VAL A 58 -7.29 14.86 -16.96
CA VAL A 58 -6.29 15.15 -18.00
C VAL A 58 -5.61 13.86 -18.44
N ASN A 59 -5.84 13.47 -19.69
CA ASN A 59 -4.94 12.60 -20.44
C ASN A 59 -3.58 13.30 -20.56
N VAL A 60 -2.72 13.15 -19.55
CA VAL A 60 -1.30 13.47 -19.67
C VAL A 60 -0.58 12.14 -19.90
N GLU A 61 -0.03 11.97 -21.10
CA GLU A 61 0.99 10.96 -21.33
C GLU A 61 2.15 11.24 -20.35
N LEU A 62 2.23 10.46 -19.27
CA LEU A 62 3.34 10.49 -18.32
C LEU A 62 4.58 9.89 -18.99
N GLN A 63 5.23 10.66 -19.86
CA GLN A 63 6.60 10.41 -20.27
C GLN A 63 7.53 11.25 -19.40
N GLY A 64 7.99 10.67 -18.30
CA GLY A 64 9.05 11.24 -17.48
C GLY A 64 9.89 10.10 -16.92
N ASN A 65 11.11 9.91 -17.44
CA ASN A 65 12.14 9.15 -16.75
C ASN A 65 12.62 10.00 -15.56
N GLU A 66 12.29 9.55 -14.35
CA GLU A 66 12.40 10.30 -13.08
C GLU A 66 13.79 10.17 -12.41
N ASP A 67 14.85 10.45 -13.15
CA ASP A 67 16.20 10.71 -12.63
C ASP A 67 16.89 11.77 -13.50
N ASP A 68 16.15 12.78 -13.98
CA ASP A 68 16.76 13.86 -14.76
C ASP A 68 17.47 14.83 -13.78
N PRO A 69 18.82 14.89 -13.74
CA PRO A 69 19.48 16.04 -13.13
C PRO A 69 18.84 17.28 -13.71
N LEU A 70 18.50 18.27 -12.87
CA LEU A 70 17.83 19.51 -13.29
C LEU A 70 18.35 19.91 -14.67
N ARG A 71 17.51 19.76 -15.72
CA ARG A 71 17.90 20.15 -17.08
C ARG A 71 18.50 21.54 -17.00
N ALA A 72 19.63 21.77 -17.68
CA ALA A 72 20.36 23.02 -17.56
C ALA A 72 19.41 24.25 -17.61
N GLY A 73 19.33 25.00 -16.51
CA GLY A 73 18.44 26.15 -16.33
C GLY A 73 17.15 25.91 -15.54
N ALA A 74 16.80 24.68 -15.19
CA ALA A 74 15.65 24.38 -14.31
C ALA A 74 15.94 24.78 -12.85
N THR A 75 14.90 25.21 -12.14
CA THR A 75 15.00 25.65 -10.73
C THR A 75 14.06 24.86 -9.82
N LYS A 76 14.52 24.58 -8.60
CA LYS A 76 13.71 23.97 -7.52
C LYS A 76 13.77 24.90 -6.30
N THR A 77 12.64 25.43 -5.88
CA THR A 77 12.50 26.27 -4.67
C THR A 77 11.72 25.48 -3.64
N ILE A 78 12.28 25.33 -2.43
CA ILE A 78 11.60 24.66 -1.32
C ILE A 78 10.69 25.67 -0.60
N HIS A 79 9.56 25.19 -0.08
CA HIS A 79 8.69 26.00 0.76
C HIS A 79 9.44 26.51 2.01
N PRO A 80 9.31 27.78 2.40
CA PRO A 80 10.07 28.33 3.52
C PRO A 80 9.70 27.71 4.88
N GLY A 81 8.41 27.46 5.14
CA GLY A 81 7.93 26.78 6.35
C GLY A 81 7.65 25.28 6.14
N LEU A 82 7.58 24.53 7.25
CA LEU A 82 7.49 23.06 7.27
C LEU A 82 8.50 22.40 6.32
N ASN A 83 9.74 22.87 6.40
CA ASN A 83 10.81 22.52 5.48
C ASN A 83 11.55 21.22 5.88
N GLY A 84 11.20 20.62 7.03
CA GLY A 84 11.81 19.40 7.55
C GLY A 84 13.29 19.57 7.91
N MET A 85 13.63 20.62 8.65
CA MET A 85 14.99 20.80 9.14
C MET A 85 15.38 19.60 10.02
N PRO A 86 16.59 19.05 9.85
CA PRO A 86 17.10 18.01 10.73
C PRO A 86 17.06 18.45 12.20
N CYS A 87 16.61 17.55 13.07
CA CYS A 87 16.61 17.74 14.52
C CYS A 87 17.07 16.48 15.25
N ASP A 88 17.45 16.64 16.53
CA ASP A 88 17.72 15.51 17.43
C ASP A 88 16.41 14.89 17.98
N GLU A 89 16.54 13.85 18.80
CA GLU A 89 15.40 13.14 19.42
C GLU A 89 14.54 14.01 20.35
N LEU A 90 15.05 15.17 20.79
CA LEU A 90 14.33 16.13 21.61
C LEU A 90 13.71 17.26 20.77
N GLY A 91 13.88 17.22 19.45
CA GLY A 91 13.40 18.25 18.52
C GLY A 91 14.29 19.48 18.43
N ASN A 92 15.52 19.45 18.96
CA ASN A 92 16.44 20.57 18.81
C ASN A 92 17.06 20.55 17.40
N PRO A 93 17.19 21.70 16.72
CA PRO A 93 17.79 21.76 15.38
C PRO A 93 19.24 21.26 15.38
N VAL A 94 19.59 20.45 14.38
CA VAL A 94 20.98 20.05 14.10
C VAL A 94 21.44 20.61 12.76
N GLY A 95 22.75 20.71 12.54
CA GLY A 95 23.28 21.22 11.28
C GLY A 95 22.88 20.33 10.10
N LEU A 96 22.63 20.92 8.92
CA LEU A 96 22.23 20.21 7.70
C LEU A 96 23.20 19.07 7.29
N ASP A 97 24.49 19.24 7.59
CA ASP A 97 25.55 18.27 7.27
C ASP A 97 25.81 17.28 8.42
N THR A 98 25.03 17.35 9.50
CA THR A 98 25.18 16.42 10.63
C THR A 98 24.74 15.03 10.17
N PRO A 99 25.63 14.02 10.20
CA PRO A 99 25.24 12.67 9.84
C PRO A 99 24.20 12.15 10.86
N PRO A 100 23.23 11.34 10.42
CA PRO A 100 22.32 10.69 11.36
C PRO A 100 23.12 9.82 12.34
N PRO A 101 22.60 9.60 13.56
CA PRO A 101 23.18 8.63 14.48
C PRO A 101 23.37 7.29 13.76
N PRO A 102 24.50 6.59 13.97
CA PRO A 102 24.68 5.26 13.40
C PRO A 102 23.53 4.37 13.87
N CYS A 103 22.90 3.65 12.93
CA CYS A 103 21.98 2.57 13.30
C CYS A 103 22.69 1.66 14.30
N ALA A 104 21.95 1.20 15.32
CA ALA A 104 22.50 0.29 16.32
C ALA A 104 23.27 -0.84 15.60
N PRO A 105 24.49 -1.19 16.04
CA PRO A 105 25.25 -2.26 15.40
C PRO A 105 24.39 -3.52 15.40
N PRO A 106 24.41 -4.31 14.31
CA PRO A 106 23.70 -5.58 14.26
C PRO A 106 24.05 -6.38 15.52
N THR A 107 23.03 -6.85 16.24
CA THR A 107 23.26 -7.78 17.34
C THR A 107 23.89 -9.05 16.79
N ASP A 108 24.62 -9.80 17.63
CA ASP A 108 25.30 -11.05 17.21
C ASP A 108 24.34 -12.08 16.56
N ASN A 109 23.02 -11.94 16.79
CA ASN A 109 21.99 -12.68 16.05
C ASN A 109 21.26 -11.77 15.04
N ASN A 110 21.89 -11.49 13.90
CA ASN A 110 21.35 -10.69 12.80
C ASN A 110 20.08 -11.27 12.14
N TRP A 111 19.66 -12.47 12.57
CA TRP A 111 18.53 -13.19 12.01
C TRP A 111 17.39 -13.36 13.00
N ALA A 112 17.41 -12.74 14.19
CA ALA A 112 16.31 -12.90 15.14
C ALA A 112 14.94 -12.56 14.49
N PRO A 113 13.88 -13.35 14.77
CA PRO A 113 13.77 -14.43 15.75
C PRO A 113 14.34 -15.79 15.29
N TYR A 114 14.84 -15.87 14.06
CA TYR A 114 15.48 -17.05 13.52
C TYR A 114 16.85 -17.28 14.19
N THR A 115 17.20 -18.55 14.36
CA THR A 115 18.45 -19.00 14.97
C THR A 115 19.63 -18.96 13.99
N THR A 116 19.35 -19.03 12.68
CA THR A 116 20.35 -19.07 11.61
C THR A 116 19.84 -18.40 10.34
N GLU A 117 20.76 -17.97 9.47
CA GLU A 117 20.46 -17.49 8.11
C GLU A 117 19.67 -18.54 7.31
N THR A 118 20.07 -19.81 7.39
CA THR A 118 19.38 -20.92 6.72
C THR A 118 17.92 -21.01 7.14
N GLN A 119 17.63 -20.82 8.43
CA GLN A 119 16.27 -20.86 8.95
C GLN A 119 15.43 -19.69 8.40
N PHE A 120 15.99 -18.47 8.38
CA PHE A 120 15.35 -17.31 7.76
C PHE A 120 15.08 -17.52 6.26
N CYS A 121 16.10 -17.91 5.48
CA CYS A 121 15.96 -18.12 4.04
C CYS A 121 14.99 -19.26 3.71
N THR A 122 14.92 -20.30 4.56
CA THR A 122 13.95 -21.38 4.41
C THR A 122 12.52 -20.87 4.63
N ALA A 123 12.29 -20.05 5.65
CA ALA A 123 10.99 -19.44 5.89
C ALA A 123 10.57 -18.51 4.74
N ASP A 124 11.44 -17.60 4.29
CA ASP A 124 11.15 -16.71 3.16
C ASP A 124 10.85 -17.50 1.88
N PHE A 125 11.66 -18.52 1.56
CA PHE A 125 11.42 -19.34 0.39
C PHE A 125 10.07 -20.06 0.45
N LEU A 126 9.82 -20.80 1.54
CA LEU A 126 8.63 -21.65 1.67
C LEU A 126 7.34 -20.85 1.84
N TYR A 127 7.35 -19.80 2.65
CA TYR A 127 6.18 -19.00 2.96
C TYR A 127 5.89 -17.95 1.90
N HIS A 128 6.89 -17.12 1.57
CA HIS A 128 6.69 -15.94 0.72
C HIS A 128 6.91 -16.24 -0.76
N GLN A 129 7.99 -16.94 -1.14
CA GLN A 129 8.31 -17.14 -2.56
C GLN A 129 7.47 -18.25 -3.22
N VAL A 130 7.38 -19.43 -2.61
CA VAL A 130 6.66 -20.57 -3.20
C VAL A 130 5.26 -20.81 -2.62
N GLN A 131 4.92 -20.14 -1.51
CA GLN A 131 3.62 -20.26 -0.82
C GLN A 131 3.21 -21.72 -0.61
N MET A 132 4.15 -22.53 -0.13
CA MET A 132 3.98 -23.97 0.04
C MET A 132 2.89 -24.25 1.08
N SER A 133 2.05 -25.26 0.84
CA SER A 133 1.02 -25.65 1.82
C SER A 133 1.66 -26.17 3.11
N ALA A 134 1.01 -25.95 4.25
CA ALA A 134 1.46 -26.43 5.56
C ALA A 134 1.81 -27.93 5.55
N THR A 135 0.97 -28.75 4.92
CA THR A 135 1.21 -30.20 4.78
C THR A 135 2.47 -30.51 3.98
N ASN A 136 2.72 -29.77 2.89
CA ASN A 136 3.92 -29.98 2.09
C ASN A 136 5.18 -29.48 2.81
N ILE A 137 5.07 -28.41 3.61
CA ILE A 137 6.15 -27.92 4.47
C ILE A 137 6.53 -28.98 5.50
N ASP A 138 5.55 -29.56 6.20
CA ASP A 138 5.80 -30.65 7.15
C ASP A 138 6.46 -31.86 6.48
N GLN A 139 5.95 -32.26 5.31
CA GLN A 139 6.54 -33.36 4.54
C GLN A 139 7.99 -33.07 4.13
N LEU A 140 8.29 -31.82 3.73
CA LEU A 140 9.64 -31.40 3.38
C LEU A 140 10.58 -31.48 4.59
N PHE A 141 10.16 -30.98 5.75
CA PHE A 141 10.96 -31.03 6.98
C PHE A 141 11.15 -32.46 7.49
N GLU A 142 10.18 -33.35 7.29
CA GLU A 142 10.34 -34.78 7.57
C GLU A 142 11.42 -35.41 6.67
N LEU A 143 11.35 -35.20 5.35
CA LEU A 143 12.35 -35.70 4.40
C LEU A 143 13.74 -35.13 4.68
N TRP A 144 13.83 -33.85 5.02
CA TRP A 144 15.08 -33.21 5.40
C TRP A 144 15.68 -33.88 6.64
N SER A 145 14.87 -34.06 7.69
CA SER A 145 15.28 -34.71 8.93
C SER A 145 15.75 -36.15 8.69
N GLN A 146 15.07 -36.90 7.82
CA GLN A 146 15.49 -38.25 7.43
C GLN A 146 16.85 -38.25 6.70
N SER A 147 17.07 -37.28 5.81
CA SER A 147 18.33 -37.16 5.06
C SER A 147 19.54 -36.79 5.93
N MET A 148 19.31 -36.04 7.02
CA MET A 148 20.37 -35.52 7.91
C MET A 148 20.58 -36.40 9.15
N ALA A 149 19.83 -37.49 9.31
CA ALA A 149 19.91 -38.38 10.46
C ALA A 149 21.32 -38.93 10.73
N THR A 150 22.18 -39.02 9.70
CA THR A 150 23.57 -39.49 9.84
C THR A 150 24.55 -38.42 10.34
N CYS A 151 24.22 -37.13 10.21
CA CYS A 151 25.11 -36.01 10.53
C CYS A 151 24.77 -35.35 11.89
N ASN A 152 23.77 -35.85 12.62
CA ASN A 152 23.27 -35.27 13.86
C ASN A 152 22.81 -33.79 13.72
N GLU A 153 22.49 -33.40 12.48
CA GLU A 153 21.86 -32.12 12.14
C GLU A 153 20.37 -32.36 11.87
N GLY A 154 19.54 -31.34 12.13
CA GLY A 154 18.09 -31.41 11.97
C GLY A 154 17.58 -30.57 10.80
N SER A 155 16.27 -30.69 10.53
CA SER A 155 15.55 -29.73 9.69
C SER A 155 15.64 -28.30 10.27
N PRO A 156 15.62 -27.24 9.43
CA PRO A 156 15.63 -25.85 9.89
C PRO A 156 14.47 -25.49 10.85
N PHE A 157 13.34 -26.17 10.71
CA PHE A 157 12.21 -26.10 11.63
C PHE A 157 11.68 -27.49 11.95
N SER A 158 11.07 -27.63 13.11
CA SER A 158 10.44 -28.89 13.55
C SER A 158 9.11 -29.17 12.85
N SER A 159 8.41 -28.12 12.39
CA SER A 159 7.13 -28.20 11.68
C SER A 159 6.82 -26.87 10.99
N HIS A 160 5.79 -26.83 10.15
CA HIS A 160 5.23 -25.58 9.64
C HIS A 160 4.76 -24.64 10.78
N THR A 161 4.27 -25.18 11.89
CA THR A 161 3.79 -24.38 13.03
C THR A 161 4.95 -23.63 13.69
N ASP A 162 6.07 -24.31 13.91
CA ASP A 162 7.31 -23.72 14.42
C ASP A 162 7.84 -22.64 13.46
N MET A 163 7.80 -22.90 12.15
CA MET A 163 8.14 -21.90 11.14
C MET A 163 7.22 -20.68 11.18
N TYR A 164 5.91 -20.88 11.25
CA TYR A 164 4.94 -19.78 11.31
C TYR A 164 5.08 -18.97 12.61
N GLN A 165 5.35 -19.61 13.74
CA GLN A 165 5.64 -18.93 15.00
C GLN A 165 6.89 -18.05 14.90
N ALA A 166 7.94 -18.50 14.21
CA ALA A 166 9.12 -17.67 13.96
C ALA A 166 8.80 -16.50 13.03
N ILE A 167 7.97 -16.70 12.00
CA ILE A 167 7.51 -15.61 11.12
C ILE A 167 6.70 -14.58 11.93
N ASP A 168 5.72 -15.04 12.70
CA ASP A 168 4.86 -14.18 13.54
C ASP A 168 5.63 -13.45 14.64
N ALA A 169 6.76 -14.01 15.11
CA ALA A 169 7.66 -13.36 16.07
C ALA A 169 8.63 -12.34 15.43
N THR A 170 8.57 -12.13 14.12
CA THR A 170 9.44 -11.17 13.43
C THR A 170 9.04 -9.74 13.80
N HIS A 171 9.89 -9.06 14.57
CA HIS A 171 9.60 -7.70 15.07
C HIS A 171 9.94 -6.57 14.08
N LEU A 172 10.74 -6.86 13.05
CA LEU A 172 11.18 -5.82 12.11
C LEU A 172 10.01 -5.32 11.27
N GLY A 173 9.63 -4.05 11.46
CA GLY A 173 8.47 -3.45 10.79
C GLY A 173 7.13 -4.05 11.26
N ASP A 174 7.11 -4.64 12.46
CA ASP A 174 5.89 -5.23 13.02
C ASP A 174 4.82 -4.14 13.22
N ALA A 175 3.61 -4.49 12.82
CA ALA A 175 2.40 -3.73 13.02
C ALA A 175 1.28 -4.77 13.16
N PRO A 176 0.99 -5.25 14.37
CA PRO A 176 0.02 -6.34 14.53
C PRO A 176 -1.38 -5.89 14.13
N TRP A 177 -2.16 -6.82 13.57
CA TRP A 177 -3.58 -6.60 13.31
C TRP A 177 -4.34 -6.51 14.63
N LYS A 178 -5.16 -5.47 14.76
CA LYS A 178 -6.14 -5.28 15.83
C LYS A 178 -7.53 -5.51 15.25
N CYS A 179 -8.48 -5.91 16.10
CA CYS A 179 -9.87 -6.10 15.71
C CYS A 179 -10.78 -5.40 16.71
N PHE A 180 -11.79 -4.69 16.21
CA PHE A 180 -12.91 -4.24 17.03
C PHE A 180 -14.23 -4.58 16.33
N SER A 181 -15.27 -4.73 17.13
CA SER A 181 -16.62 -4.93 16.63
C SER A 181 -17.39 -3.61 16.64
N THR A 182 -18.20 -3.39 15.61
CA THR A 182 -19.05 -2.20 15.49
C THR A 182 -20.44 -2.60 14.96
N THR A 183 -21.42 -1.75 15.23
CA THR A 183 -22.81 -1.90 14.78
C THR A 183 -23.26 -0.62 14.10
N TYR A 184 -24.38 -0.65 13.40
CA TYR A 184 -25.00 0.58 12.94
C TYR A 184 -25.42 1.44 14.15
N ASN A 185 -24.98 2.70 14.17
CA ASN A 185 -25.21 3.62 15.30
C ASN A 185 -26.47 4.49 15.16
N GLY A 186 -27.28 4.27 14.12
CA GLY A 186 -28.54 5.00 13.91
C GLY A 186 -29.75 4.29 14.50
N GLU A 187 -30.92 4.91 14.39
CA GLU A 187 -32.19 4.31 14.82
C GLU A 187 -32.51 3.02 14.05
N ILE A 188 -32.99 2.01 14.77
CA ILE A 188 -33.37 0.69 14.24
C ILE A 188 -34.87 0.49 14.45
N SER A 189 -35.59 0.31 13.35
CA SER A 189 -37.02 -0.05 13.30
C SER A 189 -37.19 -1.57 13.14
N PRO A 190 -38.31 -2.18 13.57
CA PRO A 190 -38.59 -3.59 13.30
C PRO A 190 -38.60 -3.98 11.82
N ASP A 191 -38.92 -3.04 10.93
CA ASP A 191 -38.95 -3.24 9.48
C ASP A 191 -37.58 -3.01 8.80
N ASP A 192 -36.55 -2.65 9.58
CA ASP A 192 -35.23 -2.39 9.03
C ASP A 192 -34.53 -3.67 8.56
N PRO A 193 -33.68 -3.56 7.53
CA PRO A 193 -32.92 -4.69 7.03
C PRO A 193 -31.95 -5.23 8.10
N SER A 194 -31.75 -6.55 8.10
CA SER A 194 -30.94 -7.26 9.10
C SER A 194 -29.50 -6.76 9.23
N TRP A 195 -28.98 -6.10 8.19
CA TRP A 195 -27.65 -5.52 8.23
C TRP A 195 -27.53 -4.40 9.28
N LYS A 196 -28.61 -3.68 9.63
CA LYS A 196 -28.57 -2.62 10.66
C LYS A 196 -28.40 -3.18 12.08
N SER A 197 -28.96 -4.36 12.37
CA SER A 197 -28.85 -5.00 13.68
C SER A 197 -27.66 -5.96 13.79
N ALA A 198 -26.93 -6.18 12.69
CA ALA A 198 -25.76 -7.04 12.68
C ALA A 198 -24.53 -6.36 13.32
N THR A 199 -23.66 -7.18 13.88
CA THR A 199 -22.33 -6.79 14.35
C THR A 199 -21.29 -7.08 13.28
N TYR A 200 -20.39 -6.13 13.06
CA TYR A 200 -19.33 -6.19 12.07
C TYR A 200 -17.98 -6.11 12.75
N GLU A 201 -17.08 -7.01 12.37
CA GLU A 201 -15.67 -6.92 12.75
C GLU A 201 -14.91 -6.03 11.76
N VAL A 202 -14.10 -5.13 12.30
CA VAL A 202 -13.16 -4.31 11.55
C VAL A 202 -11.76 -4.66 12.01
N TRP A 203 -10.97 -5.16 11.08
CA TRP A 203 -9.56 -5.46 11.27
C TRP A 203 -8.73 -4.27 10.82
N TYR A 204 -7.76 -3.84 11.63
CA TYR A 204 -6.95 -2.66 11.33
C TYR A 204 -5.55 -2.75 11.92
N HIS A 205 -4.61 -2.04 11.30
CA HIS A 205 -3.32 -1.72 11.91
C HIS A 205 -3.37 -0.36 12.59
N ASP A 206 -2.52 -0.16 13.58
CA ASP A 206 -2.31 1.14 14.19
C ASP A 206 -1.67 2.10 13.18
N PRO A 207 -2.35 3.18 12.74
CA PRO A 207 -1.81 4.06 11.71
C PRO A 207 -0.48 4.72 12.12
N ASP A 208 -0.28 4.99 13.40
CA ASP A 208 0.95 5.62 13.89
C ASP A 208 2.15 4.66 13.78
N VAL A 209 1.92 3.37 14.05
CA VAL A 209 2.96 2.33 13.88
C VAL A 209 3.30 2.18 12.39
N ILE A 210 2.29 2.13 11.51
CA ILE A 210 2.53 2.02 10.06
C ILE A 210 3.27 3.24 9.53
N LEU A 211 2.90 4.45 9.98
CA LEU A 211 3.56 5.68 9.58
C LEU A 211 5.03 5.70 10.05
N SER A 212 5.28 5.28 11.29
CA SER A 212 6.63 5.15 11.83
C SER A 212 7.47 4.17 11.01
N ASN A 213 6.93 2.97 10.72
CA ASN A 213 7.60 1.97 9.88
C ASN A 213 7.90 2.49 8.46
N MET A 214 6.99 3.29 7.88
CA MET A 214 7.25 3.95 6.59
C MET A 214 8.37 5.00 6.68
N LEU A 215 8.39 5.81 7.74
CA LEU A 215 9.42 6.84 7.93
C LEU A 215 10.81 6.25 8.21
N GLU A 216 10.86 5.11 8.89
CA GLU A 216 12.09 4.37 9.19
C GLU A 216 12.62 3.56 8.00
N ASN A 217 11.85 3.44 6.90
CA ASN A 217 12.22 2.60 5.77
C ASN A 217 13.46 3.15 5.01
N PRO A 218 14.61 2.45 5.06
CA PRO A 218 15.83 2.92 4.41
C PRO A 218 15.75 2.91 2.88
N ASP A 219 14.82 2.15 2.28
CA ASP A 219 14.65 2.06 0.83
C ASP A 219 14.15 3.36 0.19
N TYR A 220 13.68 4.31 1.02
CA TYR A 220 13.25 5.64 0.58
C TYR A 220 14.41 6.63 0.49
N ARG A 221 15.62 6.25 0.92
CA ARG A 221 16.79 7.13 0.91
C ARG A 221 17.02 7.73 -0.48
N GLY A 222 17.05 9.06 -0.54
CA GLY A 222 17.22 9.82 -1.77
C GLY A 222 15.95 9.94 -2.64
N GLN A 223 14.87 9.24 -2.29
CA GLN A 223 13.59 9.25 -3.02
C GLN A 223 12.44 9.76 -2.14
N PHE A 224 12.75 10.72 -1.27
CA PHE A 224 11.83 11.30 -0.28
C PHE A 224 11.95 12.83 -0.30
N ASN A 225 10.82 13.54 -0.27
CA ASN A 225 10.76 14.99 -0.19
C ASN A 225 10.23 15.41 1.18
N TYR A 226 11.07 16.05 2.00
CA TYR A 226 10.72 16.50 3.35
C TYR A 226 9.79 17.73 3.39
N ALA A 227 9.70 18.45 2.27
CA ALA A 227 9.00 19.72 2.17
C ALA A 227 8.35 19.91 0.80
N PRO A 228 7.25 20.69 0.70
CA PRO A 228 6.69 21.08 -0.58
C PRO A 228 7.73 21.85 -1.40
N TYR A 229 7.65 21.73 -2.73
CA TYR A 229 8.56 22.43 -3.61
C TYR A 229 7.92 22.95 -4.88
N LEU A 230 8.51 24.02 -5.39
CA LEU A 230 8.20 24.60 -6.67
C LEU A 230 9.30 24.30 -7.68
N ARG A 231 8.97 23.58 -8.74
CA ARG A 231 9.89 23.29 -9.85
C ARG A 231 9.49 24.10 -11.08
N ARG A 232 10.46 24.77 -11.71
CA ARG A 232 10.31 25.43 -13.00
C ARG A 232 11.33 24.90 -13.99
N ASP A 233 10.93 24.80 -15.25
CA ASP A 233 11.84 24.44 -16.35
C ASP A 233 12.78 25.61 -16.71
N SER A 234 13.62 25.41 -17.73
CA SER A 234 14.55 26.42 -18.23
C SER A 234 13.88 27.68 -18.80
N ASN A 235 12.59 27.61 -19.12
CA ASN A 235 11.79 28.72 -19.60
C ASN A 235 11.04 29.44 -18.46
N GLY A 236 11.23 28.99 -17.20
CA GLY A 236 10.53 29.52 -16.04
C GLY A 236 9.10 28.97 -15.88
N GLN A 237 8.68 28.02 -16.70
CA GLN A 237 7.34 27.44 -16.65
C GLN A 237 7.24 26.41 -15.52
N ARG A 238 6.11 26.43 -14.81
CA ARG A 238 5.83 25.49 -13.70
C ARG A 238 5.75 24.05 -14.22
N THR A 239 6.44 23.15 -13.53
CA THR A 239 6.37 21.70 -13.77
C THR A 239 5.96 20.98 -12.49
N TRP A 240 5.28 19.85 -12.64
CA TRP A 240 4.88 18.94 -11.57
C TRP A 240 5.45 17.55 -11.81
N SER A 241 5.82 16.86 -10.75
CA SER A 241 6.27 15.46 -10.79
C SER A 241 5.66 14.71 -9.61
N ASP A 242 6.23 14.87 -8.41
CA ASP A 242 5.77 14.20 -7.18
C ASP A 242 4.63 14.96 -6.51
N PHE A 243 3.94 14.31 -5.56
CA PHE A 243 2.89 14.94 -4.76
C PHE A 243 3.35 16.24 -4.08
N MET A 244 4.58 16.26 -3.57
CA MET A 244 5.18 17.43 -2.91
C MET A 244 5.42 18.61 -3.86
N SER A 245 5.30 18.42 -5.18
CA SER A 245 5.34 19.51 -6.16
C SER A 245 3.98 20.21 -6.34
N GLY A 246 2.90 19.66 -5.79
CA GLY A 246 1.52 20.10 -5.99
C GLY A 246 1.18 21.45 -5.37
N ASN A 247 0.13 22.11 -5.90
CA ASN A 247 -0.35 23.38 -5.34
C ASN A 247 -1.06 23.18 -3.99
N PHE A 248 -1.72 22.03 -3.80
CA PHE A 248 -2.42 21.70 -2.55
C PHE A 248 -1.47 21.74 -1.36
N VAL A 249 -0.37 20.97 -1.42
CA VAL A 249 0.61 20.89 -0.32
C VAL A 249 1.26 22.24 0.00
N TRP A 250 1.49 23.06 -1.02
CA TRP A 250 2.04 24.41 -0.83
C TRP A 250 1.08 25.26 0.00
N LYS A 251 -0.18 25.36 -0.43
CA LYS A 251 -1.22 26.13 0.26
C LYS A 251 -1.56 25.58 1.64
N HIS A 252 -1.52 24.26 1.80
CA HIS A 252 -1.79 23.62 3.08
C HIS A 252 -0.70 23.94 4.09
N VAL A 253 0.57 23.93 3.66
CA VAL A 253 1.67 24.41 4.52
C VAL A 253 1.49 25.89 4.87
N ASP A 254 1.15 26.76 3.91
CA ASP A 254 0.85 28.18 4.20
C ASP A 254 -0.23 28.32 5.29
N ALA A 255 -1.31 27.53 5.22
CA ALA A 255 -2.39 27.54 6.20
C ALA A 255 -1.91 27.07 7.59
N ILE A 256 -1.18 25.95 7.68
CA ILE A 256 -0.65 25.43 8.95
C ILE A 256 0.33 26.44 9.59
N MET A 257 1.16 27.08 8.77
CA MET A 257 2.11 28.09 9.23
C MET A 257 1.42 29.37 9.72
N ALA A 258 0.29 29.74 9.11
CA ALA A 258 -0.54 30.87 9.55
C ALA A 258 -1.24 30.58 10.88
N GLU A 259 -1.62 29.32 11.15
CA GLU A 259 -2.22 28.90 12.42
C GLU A 259 -1.19 28.85 13.54
N ASN A 260 0.02 28.33 13.28
CA ASN A 260 1.07 28.21 14.28
C ASN A 260 2.48 28.28 13.66
N ILE A 261 3.15 29.42 13.87
CA ILE A 261 4.52 29.66 13.40
C ILE A 261 5.56 28.71 14.01
N ASN A 262 5.27 28.08 15.16
CA ASN A 262 6.18 27.12 15.79
C ASN A 262 6.37 25.83 14.96
N ASN A 263 5.59 25.65 13.89
CA ASN A 263 5.73 24.55 12.94
C ASN A 263 6.82 24.78 11.87
N GLN A 264 7.51 25.93 11.87
CA GLN A 264 8.42 26.37 10.80
C GLN A 264 9.41 25.30 10.32
N ASP A 265 10.00 24.55 11.25
CA ASP A 265 11.09 23.61 10.96
C ASP A 265 10.63 22.14 10.96
N ALA A 266 9.38 21.88 11.31
CA ALA A 266 8.86 20.51 11.31
C ALA A 266 8.75 19.94 9.89
N MET A 267 8.75 18.62 9.79
CA MET A 267 8.56 17.94 8.51
C MET A 267 7.06 17.87 8.17
N TYR A 268 6.70 18.32 6.96
CA TYR A 268 5.35 18.10 6.46
C TYR A 268 5.16 16.63 6.06
N CYS A 269 4.22 15.93 6.69
CA CYS A 269 4.01 14.48 6.56
C CYS A 269 2.59 14.16 6.02
N PRO A 270 2.30 14.42 4.73
CA PRO A 270 0.97 14.20 4.16
C PRO A 270 0.64 12.72 4.02
N ILE A 271 -0.54 12.33 4.49
CA ILE A 271 -1.08 10.98 4.38
C ILE A 271 -2.17 10.95 3.29
N ILE A 272 -2.10 9.98 2.39
CA ILE A 272 -3.21 9.64 1.50
C ILE A 272 -3.81 8.30 1.94
N LEU A 273 -5.12 8.29 2.04
CA LEU A 273 -5.92 7.09 2.23
C LEU A 273 -6.66 6.76 0.94
N GLY A 274 -6.65 5.49 0.57
CA GLY A 274 -7.40 4.97 -0.57
C GLY A 274 -8.19 3.75 -0.14
N SER A 275 -9.44 3.64 -0.59
CA SER A 275 -10.22 2.42 -0.39
C SER A 275 -10.92 2.03 -1.68
N ASP A 276 -10.87 0.75 -1.99
CA ASP A 276 -11.60 0.16 -3.10
C ASP A 276 -12.23 -1.16 -2.66
N LYS A 277 -13.38 -1.52 -3.23
CA LYS A 277 -14.08 -2.75 -2.90
C LYS A 277 -13.29 -3.94 -3.44
N THR A 278 -12.95 -4.90 -2.58
CA THR A 278 -12.26 -6.12 -3.02
C THR A 278 -12.95 -7.38 -2.49
N THR A 279 -12.89 -8.45 -3.29
CA THR A 279 -13.37 -9.77 -2.90
C THR A 279 -12.19 -10.61 -2.43
N VAL A 280 -12.20 -11.07 -1.17
CA VAL A 280 -11.02 -11.66 -0.51
C VAL A 280 -10.97 -13.19 -0.58
N SER A 281 -12.03 -13.88 -1.04
CA SER A 281 -12.00 -15.35 -1.20
C SER A 281 -12.57 -15.85 -2.53
N VAL A 282 -11.84 -16.78 -3.15
CA VAL A 282 -12.27 -17.56 -4.33
C VAL A 282 -12.89 -18.90 -3.91
N ALA A 283 -12.56 -19.42 -2.72
CA ALA A 283 -12.97 -20.77 -2.28
C ALA A 283 -14.21 -20.80 -1.36
N THR A 284 -14.42 -19.78 -0.52
CA THR A 284 -15.59 -19.66 0.38
C THR A 284 -16.62 -18.63 -0.09
N GLY A 285 -16.38 -18.05 -1.27
CA GLY A 285 -17.28 -17.19 -2.06
C GLY A 285 -18.41 -16.54 -1.26
N HIS A 286 -18.13 -15.40 -0.62
CA HIS A 286 -19.08 -14.31 -0.31
C HIS A 286 -18.56 -13.29 0.73
N VAL A 287 -17.29 -13.29 1.11
CA VAL A 287 -16.76 -12.22 1.97
C VAL A 287 -16.07 -11.15 1.12
N GLU A 288 -16.66 -9.96 1.11
CA GLU A 288 -16.15 -8.77 0.43
C GLU A 288 -15.82 -7.73 1.50
N TYR A 289 -14.71 -7.02 1.32
CA TYR A 289 -14.27 -5.95 2.20
C TYR A 289 -13.91 -4.72 1.38
N HIS A 290 -13.97 -3.56 2.02
CA HIS A 290 -13.26 -2.38 1.55
C HIS A 290 -11.91 -2.31 2.28
N PRO A 291 -10.81 -2.85 1.71
CA PRO A 291 -9.49 -2.54 2.23
C PRO A 291 -9.27 -1.04 2.23
N LEU A 292 -8.70 -0.56 3.32
CA LEU A 292 -8.20 0.79 3.48
C LEU A 292 -6.69 0.74 3.32
N TYR A 293 -6.16 1.45 2.35
CA TYR A 293 -4.74 1.59 2.10
C TYR A 293 -4.26 2.96 2.58
N MET A 294 -3.05 3.00 3.12
CA MET A 294 -2.37 4.22 3.49
C MET A 294 -1.06 4.37 2.72
N SER A 295 -0.72 5.60 2.36
CA SER A 295 0.55 5.96 1.74
C SER A 295 1.07 7.27 2.29
N LEU A 296 2.35 7.30 2.62
CA LEU A 296 3.05 8.52 2.95
C LEU A 296 3.43 9.27 1.68
N CYS A 297 3.00 10.52 1.55
CA CYS A 297 3.07 11.20 0.26
C CYS A 297 4.41 11.86 -0.07
N ASN A 298 5.34 11.86 0.87
CA ASN A 298 6.67 12.39 0.72
C ASN A 298 7.54 11.58 -0.26
N VAL A 299 7.27 10.28 -0.40
CA VAL A 299 8.02 9.43 -1.32
C VAL A 299 7.80 9.86 -2.77
N HIS A 300 8.83 9.72 -3.59
CA HIS A 300 8.76 9.98 -5.02
C HIS A 300 7.79 9.00 -5.70
N ASN A 301 7.26 9.39 -6.87
CA ASN A 301 6.31 8.55 -7.60
C ASN A 301 6.90 7.17 -7.97
N SER A 302 8.19 7.12 -8.28
CA SER A 302 8.97 5.89 -8.53
C SER A 302 8.85 4.88 -7.38
N VAL A 303 8.96 5.34 -6.14
CA VAL A 303 8.85 4.49 -4.93
C VAL A 303 7.43 3.95 -4.78
N ARG A 304 6.40 4.78 -5.02
CA ARG A 304 4.99 4.35 -4.95
C ARG A 304 4.66 3.22 -5.92
N ARG A 305 5.35 3.20 -7.07
CA ARG A 305 5.18 2.17 -8.10
C ARG A 305 6.12 0.98 -7.91
N ALA A 306 7.06 1.06 -6.97
CA ALA A 306 7.96 -0.02 -6.63
C ALA A 306 7.39 -0.86 -5.48
N HIS A 307 7.80 -2.13 -5.40
CA HIS A 307 7.52 -3.02 -4.27
C HIS A 307 8.37 -2.65 -3.04
N ARG A 308 8.30 -1.39 -2.59
CA ARG A 308 9.10 -0.82 -1.48
C ARG A 308 8.25 -0.41 -0.27
N ASN A 309 7.05 -0.98 -0.12
CA ASN A 309 6.12 -0.70 1.00
C ASN A 309 5.63 0.75 1.12
N ALA A 310 5.60 1.51 0.02
CA ALA A 310 5.07 2.88 -0.02
C ALA A 310 3.54 2.97 0.06
N VAL A 311 2.84 1.84 -0.11
CA VAL A 311 1.39 1.72 0.06
C VAL A 311 1.15 0.45 0.87
N VAL A 312 0.45 0.59 2.00
CA VAL A 312 0.21 -0.52 2.94
C VAL A 312 -1.29 -0.61 3.24
N PRO A 313 -1.91 -1.80 3.19
CA PRO A 313 -3.26 -1.99 3.71
C PRO A 313 -3.24 -1.79 5.23
N ILE A 314 -4.06 -0.87 5.74
CA ILE A 314 -4.18 -0.55 7.17
C ILE A 314 -5.52 -0.95 7.78
N GLY A 315 -6.47 -1.44 6.97
CA GLY A 315 -7.77 -1.87 7.48
C GLY A 315 -8.57 -2.68 6.48
N PHE A 316 -9.47 -3.50 6.99
CA PHE A 316 -10.50 -4.21 6.22
C PHE A 316 -11.87 -3.78 6.75
N LEU A 317 -12.50 -2.85 6.03
CA LEU A 317 -13.81 -2.33 6.39
C LEU A 317 -14.89 -3.32 5.92
N ALA A 318 -15.75 -3.71 6.85
CA ALA A 318 -16.85 -4.63 6.57
C ALA A 318 -17.85 -4.03 5.58
N ILE A 319 -18.43 -4.89 4.74
CA ILE A 319 -19.50 -4.53 3.81
C ILE A 319 -20.81 -5.10 4.35
N PRO A 320 -21.73 -4.24 4.86
CA PRO A 320 -23.06 -4.67 5.27
C PRO A 320 -23.78 -5.32 4.08
N LYS A 321 -24.25 -6.55 4.27
CA LYS A 321 -25.04 -7.27 3.26
C LYS A 321 -26.48 -7.38 3.72
N SER A 322 -27.39 -6.85 2.92
CA SER A 322 -28.82 -7.09 3.10
C SER A 322 -29.15 -8.48 2.53
N MET A 323 -29.77 -9.34 3.33
CA MET A 323 -30.46 -10.49 2.76
C MET A 323 -31.76 -9.96 2.17
N PHE A 324 -31.85 -9.88 0.84
CA PHE A 324 -33.16 -9.77 0.21
C PHE A 324 -33.92 -11.06 0.51
N ASN A 325 -34.84 -11.00 1.48
CA ASN A 325 -35.88 -12.01 1.62
C ASN A 325 -36.68 -11.97 0.32
N THR A 326 -36.33 -12.86 -0.60
CA THR A 326 -37.14 -13.11 -1.79
C THR A 326 -38.40 -13.82 -1.30
N LEU A 327 -39.35 -13.06 -0.78
CA LEU A 327 -40.75 -13.45 -0.80
C LEU A 327 -41.14 -13.48 -2.27
N MET A 328 -40.82 -14.59 -2.94
CA MET A 328 -41.56 -14.98 -4.12
C MET A 328 -43.01 -15.10 -3.69
N SER A 329 -43.76 -14.04 -4.00
CA SER A 329 -45.19 -14.11 -4.26
C SER A 329 -45.42 -15.29 -5.20
N LYS A 330 -45.77 -16.45 -4.62
CA LYS A 330 -46.50 -17.49 -5.34
C LYS A 330 -47.92 -16.96 -5.52
N HIS A 331 -48.12 -16.15 -6.56
CA HIS A 331 -49.44 -15.89 -7.10
C HIS A 331 -49.46 -16.15 -8.61
N PHE A 332 -50.15 -17.25 -8.91
CA PHE A 332 -50.63 -17.82 -10.18
C PHE A 332 -49.61 -18.52 -11.08
#